data_AF-A0AAW2D7Z5-F1
#
_entry.id   AF-A0AAW2D7Z5-F1
#
_cell.length_a   1.000
_cell.length_b   1.000
_cell.length_c   1.000
_cell.angle_alpha   90.00
_cell.angle_beta   90.00
_cell.angle_gamma   90.00
#
_symmetry.space_group_name_H-M   'P 1'
#
loop_
_entity.id
_entity.type
_entity.pdbx_description
1 polymer ?
#
loop_
_entity_poly.entity_id
_entity_poly.type
_entity_poly.pdbx_seq_one_letter_code
_entity_poly.pdbx_strand_id
1 'polypeptide(L)'
;MEDLAHSWQRLSLSEREGPGCCLTSEESVTQFSIAASFTTKRALNVDSIARTFTPLWRAKKGFKIQKIGDHEMLFTFDTNEE
;
A
#
# COMPACT_ATOMS: atom_id res chain seq x y z
N MET A 1 7.70 24.18 -2.70
CA MET A 1 6.77 23.08 -2.34
C MET A 1 5.59 23.03 -3.30
N GLU A 2 5.15 24.20 -3.78
CA GLU A 2 4.03 24.38 -4.72
C GLU A 2 4.29 23.74 -6.09
N ASP A 3 5.50 23.87 -6.65
CA ASP A 3 5.88 23.24 -7.93
C ASP A 3 5.72 21.71 -7.94
N LEU A 4 6.06 21.07 -6.81
CA LEU A 4 5.99 19.62 -6.67
C LEU A 4 4.53 19.17 -6.57
N ALA A 5 3.70 19.91 -5.83
CA ALA A 5 2.26 19.68 -5.79
C ALA A 5 1.60 19.89 -7.18
N HIS A 6 2.00 20.91 -7.94
CA HIS A 6 1.54 21.13 -9.31
C HIS A 6 1.95 20.01 -10.28
N SER A 7 3.15 19.44 -10.09
CA SER A 7 3.60 18.30 -10.89
C SER A 7 2.76 17.04 -10.65
N TRP A 8 2.31 16.81 -9.41
CA TRP A 8 1.48 15.66 -9.05
C TRP A 8 0.04 15.77 -9.54
N GLN A 9 -0.48 16.98 -9.71
CA GLN A 9 -1.81 17.20 -10.31
C GLN A 9 -1.90 16.73 -11.77
N ARG A 10 -0.76 16.54 -12.44
CA ARG A 10 -0.68 15.99 -13.80
C ARG A 10 -0.62 14.46 -13.84
N LEU A 11 -0.51 13.82 -12.68
CA LEU A 11 -0.49 12.36 -12.57
C LEU A 11 -1.93 11.88 -12.42
N SER A 12 -2.54 11.52 -13.54
CA SER A 12 -3.79 10.78 -13.57
C SER A 12 -3.55 9.40 -14.19
N LEU A 13 -4.20 8.38 -13.64
CA LEU A 13 -4.28 7.08 -14.29
C LEU A 13 -5.27 7.21 -15.44
N SER A 14 -4.79 7.13 -16.68
CA SER A 14 -5.65 7.16 -17.87
C SER A 14 -6.43 5.86 -18.05
N GLU A 15 -5.86 4.76 -17.59
CA GLU A 15 -6.40 3.41 -17.71
C GLU A 15 -6.05 2.58 -16.47
N ARG A 16 -6.74 1.44 -16.28
CA ARG A 16 -6.40 0.50 -15.21
C ARG A 16 -5.01 -0.07 -15.46
N GLU A 17 -4.07 0.22 -14.58
CA GLU A 17 -2.72 -0.37 -14.66
C GLU A 17 -2.77 -1.87 -14.32
N GLY A 18 -2.41 -2.68 -15.32
CA GLY A 18 -2.11 -4.11 -15.17
C GLY A 18 -3.29 -5.03 -14.82
N PRO A 19 -3.04 -6.36 -14.81
CA PRO A 19 -3.94 -7.28 -14.15
C PRO A 19 -3.96 -6.90 -12.67
N GLY A 20 -5.16 -6.63 -12.11
CA GLY A 20 -5.25 -6.23 -10.70
C GLY A 20 -4.62 -7.26 -9.77
N CYS A 21 -4.24 -6.85 -8.56
CA CYS A 21 -3.69 -7.77 -7.56
C CYS A 21 -4.71 -8.90 -7.27
N CYS A 22 -4.34 -10.14 -7.59
CA CYS A 22 -5.15 -11.31 -7.26
C CYS A 22 -4.97 -11.63 -5.77
N LEU A 23 -5.82 -11.06 -4.92
CA LEU A 23 -5.91 -11.49 -3.52
C LEU A 23 -6.35 -12.95 -3.49
N THR A 24 -5.62 -13.79 -2.75
CA THR A 24 -6.04 -15.19 -2.56
C THR A 24 -7.33 -15.23 -1.73
N SER A 25 -8.10 -16.32 -1.83
CA SER A 25 -9.36 -16.45 -1.08
C SER A 25 -9.18 -16.24 0.41
N GLU A 26 -8.01 -16.55 0.98
CA GLU A 26 -7.65 -16.34 2.38
C GLU A 26 -7.39 -14.86 2.72
N GLU A 27 -6.80 -14.09 1.79
CA GLU A 27 -6.56 -12.63 1.93
C GLU A 27 -7.82 -11.80 1.63
N SER A 28 -8.83 -12.41 1.00
CA SER A 28 -10.11 -11.79 0.66
C SER A 28 -11.14 -11.86 1.80
N VAL A 29 -10.85 -12.57 2.89
CA VAL A 29 -11.79 -12.79 3.99
C VAL A 29 -11.73 -11.63 4.99
N THR A 30 -12.69 -10.71 4.89
CA THR A 30 -13.15 -9.86 6.01
C THR A 30 -12.11 -8.97 6.71
N GLN A 31 -11.04 -8.55 6.04
CA GLN A 31 -10.05 -7.65 6.64
C GLN A 31 -9.77 -6.46 5.73
N PHE A 32 -9.81 -5.25 6.30
CA PHE A 32 -9.54 -4.02 5.57
C PHE A 32 -8.09 -4.05 5.10
N SER A 33 -7.88 -4.18 3.79
CA SER A 33 -6.55 -4.40 3.22
C SER A 33 -6.27 -3.48 2.04
N ILE A 34 -5.02 -3.06 1.90
CA ILE A 34 -4.53 -2.22 0.80
C ILE A 34 -3.36 -2.93 0.15
N ALA A 35 -3.48 -3.24 -1.14
CA ALA A 35 -2.35 -3.68 -1.95
C ALA A 35 -1.63 -2.45 -2.51
N ALA A 36 -0.31 -2.41 -2.38
CA ALA A 36 0.53 -1.36 -2.94
C ALA A 36 1.66 -1.98 -3.78
N SER A 37 1.85 -1.42 -4.97
CA SER A 37 3.02 -1.70 -5.81
C SER A 37 4.01 -0.54 -5.72
N PHE A 38 5.27 -0.84 -5.45
CA PHE A 38 6.32 0.15 -5.31
C PHE A 38 7.16 0.22 -6.58
N THR A 39 7.06 1.32 -7.31
CA THR A 39 7.76 1.55 -8.58
C THR A 39 9.20 2.04 -8.36
N THR A 40 9.99 1.30 -7.56
CA THR A 40 11.39 1.64 -7.28
C THR A 40 12.32 0.63 -7.90
N LYS A 41 13.51 1.08 -8.34
CA LYS A 41 14.58 0.18 -8.84
C LYS A 41 15.33 -0.55 -7.71
N ARG A 42 15.04 -0.24 -6.44
CA ARG A 42 15.78 -0.74 -5.27
C ARG A 42 14.97 -1.82 -4.57
N ALA A 43 15.66 -2.81 -4.03
CA ALA A 43 15.04 -3.83 -3.18
C ALA A 43 14.28 -3.19 -2.02
N LEU A 44 13.04 -3.64 -1.81
CA LEU A 44 12.20 -3.14 -0.74
C LEU A 44 12.57 -3.75 0.60
N ASN A 45 12.71 -2.91 1.62
CA ASN A 45 12.81 -3.32 3.01
C ASN A 45 11.47 -3.08 3.71
N VAL A 46 10.85 -4.17 4.20
CA VAL A 46 9.57 -4.15 4.91
C VAL A 46 9.65 -3.24 6.15
N ASP A 47 10.75 -3.26 6.89
CA ASP A 47 10.93 -2.42 8.08
C ASP A 47 10.97 -0.92 7.73
N SER A 48 11.66 -0.59 6.64
CA SER A 48 11.72 0.80 6.15
C SER A 48 10.34 1.30 5.72
N ILE A 49 9.56 0.44 5.07
CA ILE A 49 8.19 0.73 4.65
C ILE A 49 7.29 0.89 5.88
N ALA A 50 7.35 -0.04 6.85
CA ALA A 50 6.63 0.10 8.11
C ALA A 50 6.93 1.44 8.78
N ARG A 51 8.21 1.81 8.89
CA ARG A 51 8.64 3.07 9.52
C ARG A 51 8.13 4.31 8.78
N THR A 52 8.01 4.26 7.44
CA THR A 52 7.46 5.36 6.64
C THR A 52 5.94 5.47 6.77
N PHE A 53 5.22 4.36 6.68
CA PHE A 53 3.75 4.37 6.64
C PHE A 53 3.10 4.43 8.03
N THR A 54 3.80 4.00 9.09
CA THR A 54 3.32 4.09 10.49
C THR A 54 2.87 5.52 10.88
N PRO A 55 3.70 6.57 10.72
CA PRO A 55 3.30 7.93 11.05
C PRO A 55 2.31 8.54 10.05
N LEU A 56 2.28 8.07 8.79
CA LEU A 56 1.40 8.59 7.75
C LEU A 56 -0.04 8.14 7.94
N TRP A 57 -0.26 6.86 8.22
CA TRP A 57 -1.60 6.30 8.33
C TRP A 57 -2.19 6.40 9.72
N ARG A 58 -1.37 6.60 10.76
CA ARG A 58 -1.83 6.77 12.15
C ARG A 58 -2.85 5.71 12.56
N ALA A 59 -2.65 4.47 12.10
CA ALA A 59 -3.60 3.40 12.33
C ALA A 59 -3.73 3.13 13.84
N LYS A 60 -4.95 3.21 14.38
CA LYS A 60 -5.23 3.11 15.83
C LYS A 60 -4.68 1.82 16.44
N LYS A 61 -4.76 0.70 15.71
CA LYS A 61 -4.28 -0.63 16.13
C LYS A 61 -3.04 -1.09 15.35
N GLY A 62 -2.41 -0.18 14.61
CA GLY A 62 -1.35 -0.51 13.67
C GLY A 62 -1.87 -1.24 12.42
N PHE A 63 -0.95 -1.83 11.68
CA PHE A 63 -1.22 -2.62 10.47
C PHE A 63 -0.14 -3.69 10.31
N LYS A 64 -0.49 -4.77 9.62
CA LYS A 64 0.45 -5.83 9.22
C LYS A 64 0.88 -5.57 7.78
N ILE A 65 2.11 -5.94 7.45
CA ILE A 65 2.65 -5.83 6.09
C ILE A 65 3.09 -7.21 5.64
N GLN A 66 2.62 -7.62 4.47
CA GLN A 66 2.96 -8.88 3.85
C GLN A 66 3.47 -8.64 2.44
N LYS A 67 4.55 -9.32 2.05
CA LYS A 67 5.05 -9.29 0.68
C LYS A 67 4.26 -10.29 -0.16
N ILE A 68 3.56 -9.82 -1.19
CA ILE A 68 2.74 -10.65 -2.08
C ILE A 68 3.38 -10.88 -3.45
N GLY A 69 4.35 -10.04 -3.84
CA GLY A 69 4.98 -10.11 -5.16
C GLY A 69 6.32 -9.38 -5.25
N ASP A 70 6.81 -9.18 -6.48
CA ASP A 70 8.01 -8.39 -6.73
C ASP A 70 7.67 -6.92 -6.63
N HIS A 71 8.19 -6.27 -5.60
CA HIS A 71 7.84 -4.89 -5.23
C HIS A 71 6.36 -4.66 -4.88
N GLU A 72 5.61 -5.71 -4.59
CA GLU A 72 4.21 -5.63 -4.18
C GLU A 72 4.04 -6.03 -2.71
N MET A 73 3.33 -5.20 -1.96
CA MET A 73 3.02 -5.42 -0.55
C MET A 73 1.53 -5.29 -0.27
N LEU A 74 1.03 -6.15 0.59
CA LEU A 74 -0.30 -6.07 1.16
C LEU A 74 -0.20 -5.50 2.58
N PHE A 75 -1.01 -4.50 2.85
CA PHE A 75 -1.20 -3.93 4.17
C PHE A 75 -2.55 -4.37 4.70
N THR A 76 -2.57 -4.97 5.88
CA THR A 76 -3.80 -5.44 6.52
C THR A 76 -4.03 -4.67 7.80
N PHE A 77 -5.21 -4.06 7.92
CA PHE A 77 -5.57 -3.22 9.05
C PHE A 77 -6.51 -3.97 9.99
N ASP A 78 -6.18 -3.93 11.28
CA ASP A 78 -7.04 -4.47 12.30
C ASP A 78 -8.17 -3.48 12.57
N THR A 79 -9.40 -3.87 12.22
CA THR A 79 -10.58 -3.04 12.39
C THR A 79 -11.52 -3.80 13.28
N ASN A 80 -11.46 -3.50 14.58
CA ASN A 80 -12.62 -3.76 15.42
C ASN A 80 -13.28 -2.40 15.59
N GLU A 81 -14.39 -2.21 14.90
CA GLU A 81 -15.48 -1.38 15.42
C GLU A 81 -15.90 -2.02 16.74
N GLU A 82 -15.47 -1.43 17.86
CA GLU A 82 -16.17 -1.48 19.14
C GLU A 82 -16.46 -0.02 19.54
#